data_AF-A0A8S1HL45-F1
#
_entry.id   AF-A0A8S1HL45-F1
#
_cell.length_a   1.000
_cell.length_b   1.000
_cell.length_c   1.000
_cell.angle_alpha   90.00
_cell.angle_beta   90.00
_cell.angle_gamma   90.00
#
_symmetry.space_group_name_H-M   'P 1'
#
loop_
_entity.id
_entity.type
_entity.pdbx_description
1 polymer ?
#
loop_
_entity_poly.entity_id
_entity_poly.type
_entity_poly.pdbx_seq_one_letter_code
_entity_poly.pdbx_strand_id
1 'polypeptide(L)'
;MTDLRVGDTKRDWIRHSAQRELASAVSTRIPGVSVKIVDFNERVPFLSQLKTSSQADIFIGMHGAGLTHLLFLPEWAAVFEVYHCEDRGCYSDLARLRGVKYFTWPESKLHLMIPEKEGKHPTNGQTHPKFANYIVDVDTFVQVVVKMKDYVSRHPSFVSSRRRLRRRPGPSPSRLVFNLKPKSRARPAGLTHKPDRNAVSLI
;
A
#
# COMPACT_ATOMS: atom_id res chain seq x y z
N MET A 1 -12.33 6.40 -28.17
CA MET A 1 -10.96 6.11 -28.65
C MET A 1 -10.08 7.25 -28.16
N THR A 2 -9.57 7.12 -26.94
CA THR A 2 -8.68 8.10 -26.32
C THR A 2 -7.49 7.35 -25.76
N ASP A 3 -6.40 7.55 -26.49
CA ASP A 3 -5.07 7.02 -26.33
C ASP A 3 -4.47 7.49 -25.00
N LEU A 4 -4.40 6.58 -24.01
CA LEU A 4 -3.59 6.78 -22.81
C LEU A 4 -2.18 6.32 -23.13
N ARG A 5 -1.34 7.30 -23.51
CA ARG A 5 0.08 7.12 -23.76
C ARG A 5 0.74 6.31 -22.64
N VAL A 6 1.29 5.18 -23.05
CA VAL A 6 2.18 4.30 -22.29
C VAL A 6 3.36 5.12 -21.80
N GLY A 7 3.37 5.44 -20.51
CA GLY A 7 4.51 6.04 -19.84
C GLY A 7 5.55 4.96 -19.55
N ASP A 8 6.67 5.03 -20.25
CA ASP A 8 7.90 4.28 -19.97
C ASP A 8 8.33 4.54 -18.50
N THR A 9 8.03 3.60 -17.62
CA THR A 9 8.28 3.68 -16.18
C THR A 9 9.37 2.67 -15.83
N LYS A 10 10.62 3.10 -15.98
CA LYS A 10 11.85 2.35 -15.66
C LYS A 10 12.00 1.89 -14.18
N ARG A 11 10.94 1.92 -13.35
CA ARG A 11 11.01 1.68 -11.90
C ARG A 11 9.86 0.83 -11.33
N ASP A 12 9.12 0.11 -12.17
CA ASP A 12 8.06 -0.79 -11.68
C ASP A 12 8.62 -2.19 -11.44
N TRP A 13 8.94 -2.50 -10.19
CA TRP A 13 9.50 -3.80 -9.79
C TRP A 13 8.47 -4.95 -9.84
N ILE A 14 7.17 -4.60 -9.90
CA ILE A 14 6.09 -5.45 -10.42
C ILE A 14 5.52 -4.72 -11.62
N ARG A 15 5.40 -5.39 -12.76
CA ARG A 15 4.73 -4.82 -13.93
C ARG A 15 3.37 -4.23 -13.53
N HIS A 16 3.06 -3.00 -13.97
CA HIS A 16 1.78 -2.35 -13.68
C HIS A 16 0.54 -3.25 -13.91
N SER A 17 0.58 -4.15 -14.89
CA SER A 17 -0.50 -5.11 -15.14
C SER A 17 -0.57 -6.25 -14.12
N ALA A 18 0.57 -6.72 -13.59
CA ALA A 18 0.62 -7.70 -12.51
C ALA A 18 0.15 -7.09 -11.18
N GLN A 19 0.48 -5.83 -10.88
CA GLN A 19 -0.07 -5.13 -9.70
C GLN A 19 -1.60 -5.04 -9.74
N ARG A 20 -2.18 -4.74 -10.92
CA ARG A 20 -3.64 -4.67 -11.11
C ARG A 20 -4.31 -6.01 -10.93
N GLU A 21 -3.69 -7.09 -11.41
CA GLU A 21 -4.20 -8.45 -11.21
C GLU A 21 -4.23 -8.81 -9.72
N LEU A 22 -3.12 -8.59 -9.01
CA LEU A 22 -3.04 -8.85 -7.57
C LEU A 22 -4.06 -8.01 -6.77
N ALA A 23 -4.18 -6.72 -7.11
CA ALA A 23 -5.15 -5.83 -6.47
C ALA A 23 -6.60 -6.28 -6.72
N SER A 24 -6.92 -6.68 -7.95
CA SER A 24 -8.23 -7.24 -8.32
C SER A 24 -8.53 -8.52 -7.55
N ALA A 25 -7.55 -9.44 -7.47
CA ALA A 25 -7.69 -10.69 -6.73
C ALA A 25 -7.94 -10.45 -5.24
N VAL A 26 -7.19 -9.55 -4.60
CA VAL A 26 -7.41 -9.16 -3.20
C VAL A 26 -8.81 -8.56 -3.00
N SER A 27 -9.18 -7.58 -3.83
CA SER A 27 -10.48 -6.90 -3.72
C SER A 27 -11.67 -7.86 -3.94
N THR A 28 -11.51 -8.87 -4.78
CA THR A 28 -12.59 -9.80 -5.13
C THR A 28 -12.69 -10.95 -4.12
N ARG A 29 -11.55 -11.47 -3.65
CA ARG A 29 -11.50 -12.70 -2.85
C ARG A 29 -11.51 -12.44 -1.34
N ILE A 30 -11.18 -11.22 -0.90
CA ILE A 30 -11.10 -10.88 0.52
C ILE A 30 -12.23 -9.90 0.87
N PRO A 31 -13.29 -10.33 1.58
CA PRO A 31 -14.41 -9.46 1.89
C PRO A 31 -14.00 -8.35 2.87
N GLY A 32 -14.53 -7.15 2.66
CA GLY A 32 -14.38 -6.02 3.57
C GLY A 32 -12.97 -5.41 3.58
N VAL A 33 -12.23 -5.46 2.47
CA VAL A 33 -11.00 -4.69 2.25
C VAL A 33 -11.21 -3.67 1.14
N SER A 34 -10.58 -2.50 1.23
CA SER A 34 -10.44 -1.53 0.14
C SER A 34 -9.01 -1.57 -0.36
N VAL A 35 -8.79 -1.73 -1.67
CA VAL A 35 -7.45 -1.81 -2.26
C VAL A 35 -7.12 -0.55 -3.03
N LYS A 36 -5.95 0.03 -2.75
CA LYS A 36 -5.41 1.19 -3.46
C LYS A 36 -4.02 0.85 -3.98
N ILE A 37 -3.83 0.96 -5.29
CA ILE A 37 -2.48 0.94 -5.89
C ILE A 37 -1.92 2.36 -5.79
N VAL A 38 -0.68 2.49 -5.31
CA VAL A 38 -0.04 3.78 -5.04
C VAL A 38 1.35 3.78 -5.63
N ASP A 39 1.67 4.83 -6.38
CA ASP A 39 3.03 5.11 -6.86
C ASP A 39 3.59 6.31 -6.08
N PHE A 40 4.59 6.07 -5.21
CA PHE A 40 5.28 7.09 -4.43
C PHE A 40 6.45 7.74 -5.20
N ASN A 41 6.19 8.18 -6.42
CA ASN A 41 7.16 8.91 -7.23
C ASN A 41 7.32 10.38 -6.80
N GLU A 42 8.32 11.05 -7.37
CA GLU A 42 8.67 12.44 -7.09
C GLU A 42 7.57 13.46 -7.43
N ARG A 43 6.56 13.08 -8.22
CA ARG A 43 5.44 13.95 -8.63
C ARG A 43 4.33 13.99 -7.59
N VAL A 44 4.31 13.05 -6.64
CA VAL A 44 3.34 13.03 -5.54
C VAL A 44 3.93 13.83 -4.37
N PRO A 45 3.29 14.92 -3.91
CA PRO A 45 3.80 15.71 -2.79
C PRO A 45 4.03 14.84 -1.55
N PHE A 46 5.16 15.01 -0.87
CA PHE A 46 5.55 14.16 0.25
C PHE A 46 4.46 14.03 1.33
N LEU A 47 3.80 15.14 1.71
CA LEU A 47 2.67 15.10 2.65
C LEU A 47 1.50 14.24 2.18
N SER A 48 1.23 14.20 0.87
CA SER A 48 0.21 13.32 0.28
C SER A 48 0.63 11.85 0.35
N GLN A 49 1.91 11.57 0.19
CA GLN A 49 2.46 10.23 0.37
C GLN A 49 2.29 9.77 1.83
N LEU A 50 2.73 10.61 2.80
CA LEU A 50 2.58 10.35 4.23
C LEU A 50 1.12 10.14 4.65
N LYS A 51 0.22 10.99 4.14
CA LYS A 51 -1.21 10.84 4.40
C LYS A 51 -1.72 9.48 3.92
N THR A 52 -1.32 9.05 2.73
CA THR A 52 -1.69 7.74 2.19
C THR A 52 -1.13 6.61 3.08
N SER A 53 0.15 6.65 3.44
CA SER A 53 0.77 5.65 4.32
C SER A 53 0.08 5.58 5.69
N SER A 54 -0.17 6.72 6.33
CA SER A 54 -0.81 6.78 7.66
C SER A 54 -2.25 6.24 7.72
N GLN A 55 -2.88 6.05 6.56
CA GLN A 55 -4.23 5.52 6.43
C GLN A 55 -4.26 4.05 6.03
N ALA A 56 -3.11 3.43 5.76
CA ALA A 56 -3.00 2.04 5.35
C ALA A 56 -2.97 1.11 6.57
N ASP A 57 -3.88 0.15 6.61
CA ASP A 57 -3.93 -0.92 7.61
C ASP A 57 -2.99 -2.07 7.21
N ILE A 58 -2.87 -2.31 5.90
CA ILE A 58 -2.01 -3.29 5.27
C ILE A 58 -1.19 -2.58 4.20
N PHE A 59 0.13 -2.75 4.24
CA PHE A 59 1.07 -2.11 3.32
C PHE A 59 1.93 -3.16 2.62
N ILE A 60 1.91 -3.20 1.29
CA ILE A 60 2.52 -4.28 0.51
C ILE A 60 3.43 -3.68 -0.55
N GLY A 61 4.65 -4.19 -0.67
CA GLY A 61 5.58 -3.82 -1.74
C GLY A 61 6.58 -4.93 -2.04
N MET A 62 7.20 -4.92 -3.23
CA MET A 62 8.21 -5.92 -3.58
C MET A 62 9.40 -5.90 -2.65
N HIS A 63 10.10 -4.77 -2.64
CA HIS A 63 11.25 -4.43 -1.82
C HIS A 63 11.64 -2.97 -2.11
N GLY A 64 12.68 -2.48 -1.45
CA GLY A 64 13.34 -1.23 -1.81
C GLY A 64 12.71 -0.01 -1.17
N ALA A 65 13.21 1.17 -1.55
CA ALA A 65 13.03 2.41 -0.77
C ALA A 65 11.58 2.78 -0.48
N GLY A 66 10.61 2.37 -1.31
CA GLY A 66 9.18 2.57 -1.04
C GLY A 66 8.69 1.91 0.26
N LEU A 67 9.30 0.80 0.69
CA LEU A 67 8.96 0.14 1.96
C LEU A 67 9.32 0.98 3.20
N THR A 68 10.16 2.01 3.07
CA THR A 68 10.46 2.93 4.19
C THR A 68 9.23 3.73 4.65
N HIS A 69 8.19 3.82 3.82
CA HIS A 69 6.88 4.37 4.21
C HIS A 69 6.24 3.62 5.39
N LEU A 70 6.74 2.42 5.74
CA LEU A 70 6.31 1.67 6.91
C LEU A 70 6.44 2.46 8.23
N LEU A 71 7.36 3.43 8.27
CA LEU A 71 7.56 4.31 9.43
C LEU A 71 6.31 5.11 9.79
N PHE A 72 5.46 5.41 8.81
CA PHE A 72 4.29 6.27 8.97
C PHE A 72 2.98 5.50 9.09
N LEU A 73 3.04 4.17 9.12
CA LEU A 73 1.88 3.32 9.30
C LEU A 73 1.29 3.47 10.71
N PRO A 74 -0.02 3.18 10.91
CA PRO A 74 -0.58 3.06 12.24
C PRO A 74 0.05 1.87 12.99
N GLU A 75 0.02 1.92 14.32
CA GLU A 75 0.67 0.91 15.19
C GLU A 75 0.13 -0.52 15.02
N TRP A 76 -1.10 -0.68 14.52
CA TRP A 76 -1.70 -1.99 14.30
C TRP A 76 -1.40 -2.57 12.91
N ALA A 77 -0.70 -1.82 12.06
CA ALA A 77 -0.53 -2.18 10.66
C ALA A 77 0.33 -3.43 10.45
N ALA A 78 0.16 -4.03 9.27
CA ALA A 78 1.00 -5.10 8.78
C ALA A 78 1.68 -4.70 7.46
N VAL A 79 2.96 -5.04 7.32
CA VAL A 79 3.79 -4.84 6.14
C VAL A 79 4.05 -6.18 5.48
N PHE A 80 3.95 -6.24 4.16
CA PHE A 80 4.34 -7.41 3.36
C PHE A 80 5.41 -7.00 2.35
N GLU A 81 6.64 -7.42 2.63
CA GLU A 81 7.73 -7.41 1.65
C GLU A 81 7.61 -8.68 0.81
N VAL A 82 7.11 -8.53 -0.42
CA VAL A 82 6.83 -9.65 -1.31
C VAL A 82 8.10 -10.41 -1.63
N TYR A 83 9.24 -9.74 -1.82
CA TYR A 83 10.52 -10.42 -2.02
C TYR A 83 11.70 -9.64 -1.46
N HIS A 84 12.34 -10.16 -0.43
CA HIS A 84 13.45 -9.47 0.26
C HIS A 84 14.80 -9.49 -0.50
N CYS A 85 14.86 -10.04 -1.73
CA CYS A 85 16.10 -10.14 -2.53
C CYS A 85 17.30 -10.67 -1.74
N GLU A 86 17.11 -11.75 -0.98
CA GLU A 86 18.13 -12.36 -0.12
C GLU A 86 18.61 -11.49 1.08
N ASP A 87 18.09 -10.28 1.22
CA ASP A 87 18.34 -9.38 2.35
C ASP A 87 17.17 -9.38 3.35
N ARG A 88 17.07 -10.46 4.13
CA ARG A 88 15.97 -10.66 5.08
C ARG A 88 15.93 -9.63 6.21
N GLY A 89 17.07 -9.04 6.57
CA GLY A 89 17.19 -8.18 7.75
C GLY A 89 16.60 -6.79 7.54
N CYS A 90 16.76 -6.23 6.34
CA CYS A 90 16.55 -4.80 6.08
C CYS A 90 15.18 -4.26 6.55
N TYR A 91 14.07 -4.73 5.97
CA TYR A 91 12.74 -4.23 6.34
C TYR A 91 12.11 -4.99 7.49
N SER A 92 12.55 -6.23 7.77
CA SER A 92 12.05 -6.97 8.92
C SER A 92 12.51 -6.34 10.24
N ASP A 93 13.76 -5.90 10.32
CA ASP A 93 14.28 -5.16 11.48
C ASP A 93 13.64 -3.78 11.58
N LEU A 94 13.47 -3.06 10.46
CA LEU A 94 12.81 -1.76 10.48
C LEU A 94 11.35 -1.87 10.96
N ALA A 95 10.61 -2.89 10.49
CA ALA A 95 9.24 -3.15 10.93
C ALA A 95 9.19 -3.50 12.42
N ARG A 96 10.14 -4.33 12.90
CA ARG A 96 10.28 -4.69 14.31
C ARG A 96 10.56 -3.48 15.18
N LEU A 97 11.48 -2.60 14.77
CA LEU A 97 11.80 -1.36 15.48
C LEU A 97 10.61 -0.39 15.50
N ARG A 98 9.87 -0.28 14.39
CA ARG A 98 8.66 0.54 14.33
C ARG A 98 7.51 -0.06 15.13
N GLY A 99 7.51 -1.37 15.39
CA GLY A 99 6.43 -2.07 16.09
C GLY A 99 5.23 -2.42 15.22
N VAL A 100 5.43 -2.58 13.90
CA VAL A 100 4.42 -3.08 12.97
C VAL A 100 4.71 -4.51 12.56
N LYS A 101 3.67 -5.28 12.19
CA LYS A 101 3.85 -6.70 11.89
C LYS A 101 4.44 -6.90 10.50
N TYR A 102 5.57 -7.59 10.43
CA TYR A 102 6.21 -7.97 9.17
C TYR A 102 5.71 -9.33 8.67
N PHE A 103 5.42 -9.39 7.37
CA PHE A 103 5.16 -10.58 6.57
C PHE A 103 6.11 -10.58 5.36
N THR A 104 6.47 -11.77 4.89
CA THR A 104 7.21 -11.96 3.65
C THR A 104 6.72 -13.22 2.93
N TRP A 105 7.23 -13.47 1.73
CA TRP A 105 6.84 -14.63 0.94
C TRP A 105 7.12 -15.92 1.72
N PRO A 106 6.21 -16.92 1.70
CA PRO A 106 6.48 -18.18 2.36
C PRO A 106 7.68 -18.89 1.73
N GLU A 107 8.64 -19.29 2.55
CA GLU A 107 9.86 -19.96 2.09
C GLU A 107 9.57 -21.20 1.23
N SER A 108 8.60 -22.02 1.66
CA SER A 108 8.18 -23.22 0.93
C SER A 108 7.59 -22.95 -0.44
N LYS A 109 7.27 -21.68 -0.74
CA LYS A 109 6.66 -21.24 -2.00
C LYS A 109 7.57 -20.31 -2.80
N LEU A 110 8.84 -20.15 -2.41
CA LEU A 110 9.79 -19.29 -3.12
C LEU A 110 9.98 -19.71 -4.59
N HIS A 111 9.89 -21.02 -4.88
CA HIS A 111 9.92 -21.57 -6.24
C HIS A 111 8.78 -21.08 -7.16
N LEU A 112 7.71 -20.50 -6.60
CA LEU A 112 6.60 -19.90 -7.36
C LEU A 112 6.85 -18.43 -7.73
N MET A 113 7.99 -17.88 -7.33
CA MET A 113 8.43 -16.54 -7.69
C MET A 113 9.41 -16.62 -8.85
N ILE A 114 8.93 -16.27 -10.04
CA ILE A 114 9.67 -16.47 -11.28
C ILE A 114 10.15 -15.12 -11.79
N PRO A 115 11.47 -14.89 -11.93
CA PRO A 115 11.96 -13.67 -12.56
C PRO A 115 11.57 -13.65 -14.04
N GLU A 116 10.92 -12.58 -14.50
CA GLU A 116 10.57 -12.42 -15.92
C GLU A 116 11.82 -12.29 -16.79
N LYS A 117 12.82 -11.55 -16.29
CA LYS A 117 14.11 -11.28 -16.92
C LYS A 117 15.16 -11.01 -15.86
N GLU A 118 16.42 -11.22 -16.22
CA GLU A 118 17.56 -10.76 -15.41
C GLU A 118 17.51 -9.24 -15.24
N GLY A 119 17.38 -8.81 -13.98
CA GLY A 119 17.44 -7.41 -13.61
C GLY A 119 18.87 -6.88 -13.68
N LYS A 120 19.10 -5.76 -14.36
CA LYS A 120 20.42 -5.13 -14.43
C LYS A 120 20.49 -3.90 -13.52
N HIS A 121 21.51 -3.83 -12.69
CA HIS A 121 21.74 -2.69 -11.82
C HIS A 121 22.03 -1.43 -12.67
N PRO A 122 21.36 -0.29 -12.39
CA PRO A 122 21.37 0.88 -13.27
C PRO A 122 22.75 1.54 -13.42
N THR A 123 23.60 1.45 -12.39
CA THR A 123 24.91 2.10 -12.38
C THR A 123 26.05 1.26 -12.96
N ASN A 124 26.07 -0.05 -12.75
CA ASN A 124 27.19 -0.92 -13.13
C ASN A 124 26.81 -2.00 -14.16
N GLY A 125 25.54 -2.09 -14.56
CA GLY A 125 25.04 -3.02 -15.58
C GLY A 125 25.04 -4.50 -15.17
N GLN A 126 25.48 -4.84 -13.96
CA GLN A 126 25.56 -6.22 -13.48
C GLN A 126 24.16 -6.77 -13.18
N THR A 127 23.97 -8.07 -13.42
CA THR A 127 22.72 -8.76 -13.07
C THR A 127 22.58 -8.79 -11.54
N HIS A 128 21.41 -8.40 -11.04
CA HIS A 128 21.14 -8.39 -9.61
C HIS A 128 19.61 -8.57 -9.36
N PRO A 129 19.19 -9.50 -8.47
CA PRO A 129 17.78 -9.86 -8.23
C PRO A 129 16.86 -8.67 -7.94
N LYS A 130 17.35 -7.70 -7.16
CA LYS A 130 16.67 -6.43 -6.85
C LYS A 130 16.19 -5.61 -8.05
N PHE A 131 16.73 -5.85 -9.24
CA PHE A 131 16.36 -5.09 -10.43
C PHE A 131 15.51 -5.90 -11.41
N ALA A 132 15.09 -7.11 -11.03
CA ALA A 132 14.27 -7.98 -11.84
C ALA A 132 12.79 -7.75 -11.55
N ASN A 133 11.95 -7.94 -12.56
CA ASN A 133 10.51 -8.07 -12.37
C ASN A 133 10.17 -9.51 -12.09
N TYR A 134 9.23 -9.75 -11.18
CA TYR A 134 8.83 -11.08 -10.77
C TYR A 134 7.36 -11.35 -11.08
N ILE A 135 7.09 -12.55 -11.60
CA ILE A 135 5.77 -13.16 -11.61
C ILE A 135 5.61 -13.89 -10.28
N VAL A 136 4.48 -13.67 -9.62
CA VAL A 136 4.18 -14.27 -8.32
C VAL A 136 2.85 -15.00 -8.38
N ASP A 137 2.74 -16.10 -7.64
CA ASP A 137 1.50 -16.86 -7.52
C ASP A 137 0.41 -16.06 -6.79
N VAL A 138 -0.69 -15.80 -7.48
CA VAL A 138 -1.82 -14.98 -6.98
C VAL A 138 -2.45 -15.61 -5.75
N ASP A 139 -2.57 -16.92 -5.70
CA ASP A 139 -3.20 -17.62 -4.57
C ASP A 139 -2.37 -17.48 -3.30
N THR A 140 -1.05 -17.63 -3.42
CA THR A 140 -0.10 -17.42 -2.32
C THR A 140 -0.12 -15.97 -1.85
N PHE A 141 -0.13 -15.01 -2.77
CA PHE A 141 -0.24 -13.60 -2.43
C PHE A 141 -1.51 -13.33 -1.62
N VAL A 142 -2.67 -13.78 -2.11
CA VAL A 142 -3.96 -13.62 -1.41
C VAL A 142 -3.95 -14.30 -0.04
N GLN A 143 -3.39 -15.51 0.08
CA GLN A 143 -3.26 -16.22 1.36
C GLN A 143 -2.45 -15.43 2.39
N VAL A 144 -1.36 -14.77 1.98
CA VAL A 144 -0.60 -13.89 2.88
C VAL A 144 -1.44 -12.69 3.29
N VAL A 145 -2.13 -12.03 2.35
CA VAL A 145 -2.97 -10.86 2.65
C VAL A 145 -4.14 -11.21 3.59
N VAL A 146 -4.72 -12.41 3.49
CA VAL A 146 -5.73 -12.90 4.45
C VAL A 146 -5.14 -12.96 5.86
N LYS A 147 -3.94 -13.53 6.03
CA LYS A 147 -3.27 -13.58 7.34
C LYS A 147 -2.99 -12.18 7.90
N MET A 148 -2.62 -11.23 7.04
CA MET A 148 -2.43 -9.83 7.43
C MET A 148 -3.74 -9.19 7.91
N LYS A 149 -4.84 -9.37 7.16
CA LYS A 149 -6.17 -8.89 7.55
C LYS A 149 -6.59 -9.46 8.89
N ASP A 150 -6.38 -10.75 9.11
CA ASP A 150 -6.72 -11.41 10.36
C ASP A 150 -5.88 -10.89 11.53
N TYR A 151 -4.60 -10.58 11.29
CA TYR A 151 -3.73 -9.94 12.29
C TYR A 151 -4.26 -8.55 12.66
N VAL A 152 -4.49 -7.68 11.66
CA VAL A 152 -4.93 -6.30 11.89
C VAL A 152 -6.29 -6.26 12.57
N SER A 153 -7.25 -7.06 12.10
CA SER A 153 -8.62 -7.05 12.62
C SER A 153 -8.72 -7.48 14.10
N ARG A 154 -7.77 -8.28 14.58
CA ARG A 154 -7.66 -8.71 15.97
C ARG A 154 -6.82 -7.78 16.85
N HIS A 155 -6.12 -6.81 16.27
CA HIS A 155 -5.27 -5.91 17.03
C HIS A 155 -6.09 -5.03 18.00
N PRO A 156 -5.78 -4.98 19.32
CA PRO A 156 -6.58 -4.25 20.31
C PRO A 156 -6.76 -2.77 19.97
N SER A 157 -5.71 -2.10 19.50
CA SER A 157 -5.76 -0.69 19.08
C SER A 157 -6.61 -0.46 17.83
N PHE A 158 -6.59 -1.39 16.87
CA PHE A 158 -7.47 -1.34 15.70
C PHE A 158 -8.93 -1.45 16.15
N VAL A 159 -9.26 -2.46 16.96
CA VAL A 159 -10.61 -2.66 17.50
C VAL A 159 -11.09 -1.43 18.28
N SER A 160 -10.24 -0.88 19.15
CA SER A 160 -10.53 0.32 19.93
C SER A 160 -10.74 1.55 19.04
N SER A 161 -9.90 1.71 18.01
CA SER A 161 -10.04 2.76 16.99
C SER A 161 -11.38 2.63 16.24
N ARG A 162 -11.73 1.42 15.79
CA ARG A 162 -13.02 1.14 15.13
C ARG A 162 -14.22 1.42 16.02
N ARG A 163 -14.14 1.06 17.32
CA ARG A 163 -15.19 1.38 18.31
C ARG A 163 -15.36 2.89 18.49
N ARG A 164 -14.25 3.63 18.63
CA ARG A 164 -14.27 5.11 18.73
C ARG A 164 -14.91 5.74 17.50
N LEU A 165 -14.55 5.28 16.29
CA LEU A 165 -15.13 5.78 15.04
C LEU A 165 -16.63 5.52 14.93
N ARG A 166 -17.13 4.37 15.41
CA ARG A 166 -18.58 4.06 15.43
C ARG A 166 -19.35 4.90 16.45
N ARG A 167 -18.70 5.31 17.53
CA ARG A 167 -19.27 6.13 18.61
C ARG A 167 -19.21 7.63 18.34
N ARG A 168 -18.40 8.08 17.38
CA ARG A 168 -18.43 9.47 16.96
C ARG A 168 -19.86 9.77 16.52
N PRO A 169 -20.55 10.73 17.16
CA PRO A 169 -21.79 11.24 16.60
C PRO A 169 -21.46 11.60 15.14
N GLY A 170 -22.34 11.23 14.20
CA GLY A 170 -22.27 11.82 12.87
C GLY A 170 -22.19 13.35 13.00
N PRO A 171 -21.77 14.09 11.97
CA PRO A 171 -21.89 15.54 12.03
C PRO A 171 -23.33 15.85 12.47
N SER A 172 -23.48 16.42 13.67
CA SER A 172 -24.73 17.07 14.05
C SER A 172 -25.08 17.97 12.87
N PRO A 173 -26.34 18.02 12.40
CA PRO A 173 -26.75 18.95 11.35
C PRO A 173 -26.55 20.37 11.91
N SER A 174 -25.32 20.85 11.79
CA SER A 174 -24.92 22.14 12.28
C SER A 174 -25.39 23.09 11.22
N ARG A 175 -26.53 23.72 11.55
CA ARG A 175 -26.83 25.12 11.27
C ARG A 175 -25.88 25.72 10.24
N LEU A 176 -26.43 25.93 9.07
CA LEU A 176 -25.99 26.89 8.08
C LEU A 176 -25.57 28.19 8.80
N VAL A 177 -24.28 28.37 9.06
CA VAL A 177 -23.74 29.67 9.45
C VAL A 177 -23.39 30.38 8.15
N PHE A 178 -24.29 31.24 7.71
CA PHE A 178 -23.95 32.25 6.70
C PHE A 178 -22.91 33.19 7.31
N ASN A 179 -21.70 33.19 6.76
CA ASN A 179 -20.82 34.34 6.87
C ASN A 179 -20.81 35.03 5.50
N LEU A 180 -21.60 36.08 5.37
CA LEU A 180 -21.61 36.93 4.19
C LEU A 180 -20.37 37.84 4.23
N LYS A 181 -19.36 37.55 3.40
CA LYS A 181 -18.47 38.57 2.83
C LYS A 181 -18.04 38.19 1.40
N PRO A 182 -17.74 39.19 0.54
CA PRO A 182 -18.04 39.14 -0.88
C PRO A 182 -16.99 38.41 -1.74
N LYS A 183 -17.48 37.99 -2.92
CA LYS A 183 -16.81 37.22 -3.99
C LYS A 183 -15.39 37.71 -4.34
N SER A 184 -14.46 36.78 -4.49
CA SER A 184 -13.77 36.56 -5.79
C SER A 184 -12.93 35.27 -5.83
N ARG A 185 -12.97 34.62 -7.01
CA ARG A 185 -12.20 33.47 -7.51
C ARG A 185 -12.49 32.07 -6.93
N ALA A 186 -13.10 31.27 -7.81
CA ALA A 186 -13.38 29.85 -7.66
C ALA A 186 -12.10 29.02 -7.41
N ARG A 187 -12.15 28.17 -6.38
CA ARG A 187 -11.30 26.99 -6.23
C ARG A 187 -12.14 25.74 -6.56
N PRO A 188 -11.57 24.71 -7.20
CA PRO A 188 -12.29 23.47 -7.43
C PRO A 188 -12.56 22.77 -6.10
N ALA A 189 -13.73 22.11 -6.03
CA ALA A 189 -14.25 21.44 -4.86
C ALA A 189 -13.25 20.43 -4.28
N GLY A 190 -12.94 20.57 -3.00
CA GLY A 190 -12.22 19.57 -2.24
C GLY A 190 -13.09 18.32 -2.10
N LEU A 191 -12.57 17.18 -2.56
CA LEU A 191 -13.15 15.87 -2.27
C LEU A 191 -13.23 15.66 -0.75
N THR A 192 -14.44 15.55 -0.24
CA THR A 192 -14.68 14.98 1.10
C THR A 192 -14.36 13.49 1.06
N HIS A 193 -13.11 13.14 1.34
CA HIS A 193 -12.68 11.74 1.44
C HIS A 193 -13.17 11.16 2.78
N LYS A 194 -14.18 10.27 2.72
CA LYS A 194 -14.50 9.38 3.85
C LYS A 194 -13.30 8.46 4.06
N PRO A 195 -12.77 8.28 5.28
CA PRO A 195 -11.68 7.33 5.50
C PRO A 195 -12.15 5.94 5.06
N ASP A 196 -11.42 5.36 4.11
CA ASP A 196 -11.70 4.01 3.62
C ASP A 196 -11.53 3.01 4.76
N ARG A 197 -12.43 2.04 4.81
CA ARG A 197 -12.44 1.02 5.85
C ARG A 197 -11.52 -0.10 5.36
N ASN A 198 -10.54 -0.49 6.18
CA ASN A 198 -9.63 -1.62 5.92
C ASN A 198 -8.83 -1.42 4.63
N ALA A 199 -7.96 -0.41 4.61
CA ALA A 199 -7.22 -0.03 3.42
C ALA A 199 -5.94 -0.87 3.24
N VAL A 200 -5.84 -1.53 2.09
CA VAL A 200 -4.65 -2.19 1.57
C VAL A 200 -4.00 -1.24 0.57
N SER A 201 -2.76 -0.84 0.83
CA SER A 201 -1.96 -0.10 -0.16
C SER A 201 -0.93 -1.02 -0.79
N LEU A 202 -0.97 -1.13 -2.12
CA LEU A 202 -0.02 -1.87 -2.93
C LEU A 202 0.90 -0.86 -3.64
N ILE A 203 2.21 -0.95 -3.38
CA ILE A 203 3.24 -0.12 -4.01
C ILE A 203 4.09 -0.93 -5.00
#